data_AF-A0A976Q4Y6-F1
#
_entry.id   AF-A0A976Q4Y6-F1
#
_cell.length_a   1.000
_cell.length_b   1.000
_cell.length_c   1.000
_cell.angle_alpha   90.00
_cell.angle_beta   90.00
_cell.angle_gamma   90.00
#
_symmetry.space_group_name_H-M   'P 1'
#
loop_
_entity.id
_entity.type
_entity.pdbx_description
1 polymer ?
#
loop_
_entity_poly.entity_id
_entity_poly.type
_entity_poly.pdbx_seq_one_letter_code
_entity_poly.pdbx_strand_id
1 'polypeptide(L)'
;MPNFENDLQNALAEAQRELFIEQIRRHPELSLADLLALGKGKFSNLLNDVTVGHLLGDADAHSAERRPSRPAKATVVSKPKTPAPVRPAAAPAGTVNTRTPEGREAYDDAVLDALRTISAPANSEQIRPIAGGTSLQLRTSLTRLANEGKITWEGQARGTRYSLV
;
A
#
# COMPACT_ATOMS: atom_id res chain seq x y z
N MET A 1 -13.44 25.97 -12.68
CA MET A 1 -14.14 24.70 -12.97
C MET A 1 -13.16 23.51 -12.93
N PRO A 2 -12.35 23.31 -11.87
CA PRO A 2 -11.35 22.22 -11.86
C PRO A 2 -11.97 20.83 -11.69
N ASN A 3 -13.14 20.71 -11.06
CA ASN A 3 -13.78 19.42 -10.80
C ASN A 3 -14.33 18.78 -12.09
N PHE A 4 -14.91 19.58 -12.99
CA PHE A 4 -15.42 19.07 -14.27
C PHE A 4 -14.29 18.57 -15.19
N GLU A 5 -13.16 19.27 -15.21
CA GLU A 5 -12.00 18.86 -16.00
C GLU A 5 -11.39 17.56 -15.47
N ASN A 6 -11.33 17.40 -14.15
CA ASN A 6 -10.92 16.14 -13.51
C ASN A 6 -11.93 15.00 -13.78
N ASP A 7 -13.24 15.27 -13.69
CA ASP A 7 -14.29 14.28 -13.99
C ASP A 7 -14.23 13.84 -15.47
N LEU A 8 -13.97 14.78 -16.39
CA LEU A 8 -13.80 14.49 -17.81
C LEU A 8 -12.51 13.70 -18.07
N GLN A 9 -11.40 14.05 -17.42
CA GLN A 9 -10.14 13.31 -17.52
C GLN A 9 -10.29 11.88 -16.99
N ASN A 10 -11.00 11.69 -15.87
CA ASN A 10 -11.29 10.37 -15.31
C ASN A 10 -12.19 9.55 -16.25
N ALA A 11 -13.27 10.14 -16.76
CA ALA A 11 -14.16 9.47 -17.72
C ALA A 11 -13.44 9.10 -19.02
N LEU A 12 -12.53 9.96 -19.50
CA LEU A 12 -11.72 9.69 -20.68
C LEU A 12 -10.73 8.54 -20.43
N ALA A 13 -10.07 8.51 -19.27
CA ALA A 13 -9.16 7.44 -18.88
C ALA A 13 -9.89 6.09 -18.75
N GLU A 14 -11.10 6.10 -18.20
CA GLU A 14 -11.95 4.92 -18.07
C GLU A 14 -12.40 4.39 -19.43
N ALA A 15 -12.84 5.27 -20.34
CA ALA A 15 -13.18 4.90 -21.71
C ALA A 15 -11.97 4.37 -22.50
N GLN A 16 -10.79 4.96 -22.32
CA GLN A 16 -9.54 4.48 -22.94
C GLN A 16 -9.17 3.09 -22.43
N ARG A 17 -9.39 2.81 -21.14
CA ARG A 17 -9.13 1.50 -20.53
C ARG A 17 -10.06 0.42 -21.09
N GLU A 18 -11.36 0.69 -21.11
CA GLU A 18 -12.37 -0.20 -21.71
C GLU A 18 -12.01 -0.58 -23.15
N LEU A 19 -11.72 0.42 -24.00
CA LEU A 19 -11.34 0.20 -25.39
C LEU A 19 -10.05 -0.62 -25.50
N PHE A 20 -9.05 -0.32 -24.67
CA PHE A 20 -7.78 -1.04 -24.66
C PHE A 20 -7.97 -2.53 -24.37
N ILE A 21 -8.86 -2.87 -23.46
CA ILE A 21 -9.14 -4.27 -23.08
C ILE A 21 -9.95 -4.97 -24.14
N GLU A 22 -10.92 -4.28 -24.73
CA GLU A 22 -11.64 -4.81 -25.87
C GLU A 22 -10.67 -5.17 -27.00
N GLN A 23 -9.67 -4.32 -27.26
CA GLN A 23 -8.64 -4.58 -28.26
C GLN A 23 -7.73 -5.76 -27.88
N ILE A 24 -7.31 -5.89 -26.61
CA ILE A 24 -6.53 -7.06 -26.18
C ILE A 24 -7.34 -8.35 -26.34
N ARG A 25 -8.62 -8.34 -25.96
CA ARG A 25 -9.50 -9.50 -26.14
C ARG A 25 -9.69 -9.87 -27.60
N ARG A 26 -9.73 -8.88 -28.50
CA ARG A 26 -9.86 -9.09 -29.95
C ARG A 26 -8.60 -9.68 -30.59
N HIS A 27 -7.45 -9.55 -29.92
CA HIS A 27 -6.16 -10.03 -30.39
C HIS A 27 -5.53 -11.03 -29.40
N PRO A 28 -6.09 -12.26 -29.28
CA PRO A 28 -5.53 -13.30 -28.41
C PRO A 28 -4.17 -13.83 -28.90
N GLU A 29 -3.76 -13.46 -30.11
CA GLU A 29 -2.46 -13.78 -30.70
C GLU A 29 -1.31 -12.93 -30.14
N LEU A 30 -1.62 -11.85 -29.39
CA LEU A 30 -0.61 -11.02 -28.75
C LEU A 30 0.20 -11.84 -27.74
N SER A 31 1.50 -11.89 -27.94
CA SER A 31 2.37 -12.59 -27.00
C SER A 31 2.53 -11.79 -25.71
N LEU A 32 2.90 -12.47 -24.62
CA LEU A 32 3.27 -11.80 -23.37
C LEU A 32 4.46 -10.83 -23.56
N ALA A 33 5.32 -11.09 -24.54
CA ALA A 33 6.43 -10.19 -24.88
C ALA A 33 5.92 -8.89 -25.52
N ASP A 34 4.89 -8.96 -26.36
CA ASP A 34 4.28 -7.79 -27.01
C ASP A 34 3.50 -6.93 -26.00
N LEU A 35 2.78 -7.57 -25.06
CA LEU A 35 2.13 -6.88 -23.94
C LEU A 35 3.16 -6.20 -23.02
N LEU A 36 4.29 -6.87 -22.76
CA LEU A 36 5.39 -6.30 -21.98
C LEU A 36 6.08 -5.14 -22.72
N ALA A 37 6.19 -5.18 -24.05
CA ALA A 37 6.67 -4.09 -24.87
C ALA A 37 5.70 -2.88 -24.83
N LEU A 38 4.40 -3.14 -24.88
CA LEU A 38 3.34 -2.13 -24.75
C LEU A 38 3.36 -1.45 -23.37
N GLY A 39 3.67 -2.21 -22.32
CA GLY A 39 3.85 -1.75 -20.94
C GLY A 39 5.10 -0.91 -20.69
N LYS A 40 6.06 -0.89 -21.63
CA LYS A 40 7.21 0.04 -21.60
C LYS A 40 6.93 1.35 -22.35
N GLY A 41 5.82 1.42 -23.08
CA GLY A 41 5.43 2.57 -23.90
C GLY A 41 4.40 3.49 -23.23
N LYS A 42 3.69 4.25 -24.05
CA LYS A 42 2.67 5.24 -23.62
C LYS A 42 1.47 4.60 -22.88
N PHE A 43 1.33 3.28 -22.96
CA PHE A 43 0.26 2.51 -22.33
C PHE A 43 0.69 1.86 -21.00
N SER A 44 1.88 2.17 -20.48
CA SER A 44 2.39 1.67 -19.20
C SER A 44 1.45 1.98 -18.03
N ASN A 45 0.93 3.21 -17.98
CA ASN A 45 0.01 3.64 -16.93
C ASN A 45 -1.33 2.90 -17.03
N LEU A 46 -1.86 2.70 -18.24
CA LEU A 46 -3.09 1.93 -18.44
C LEU A 46 -2.90 0.46 -18.09
N LEU A 47 -1.76 -0.15 -18.46
CA LEU A 47 -1.47 -1.55 -18.14
C LEU A 47 -1.28 -1.81 -16.65
N ASN A 48 -0.77 -0.84 -15.89
CA ASN A 48 -0.64 -0.96 -14.43
C ASN A 48 -2.00 -1.05 -13.72
N ASP A 49 -3.03 -0.40 -14.29
CA ASP A 49 -4.38 -0.36 -13.72
C ASP A 49 -5.30 -1.45 -14.30
N VAL A 50 -4.86 -2.20 -15.32
CA VAL A 50 -5.62 -3.31 -15.92
C VAL A 50 -5.23 -4.62 -15.24
N THR A 51 -6.23 -5.30 -14.68
CA THR A 51 -6.04 -6.61 -14.03
C THR A 51 -6.43 -7.75 -14.96
N VAL A 52 -5.91 -8.95 -14.68
CA VAL A 52 -6.27 -10.17 -15.41
C VAL A 52 -7.78 -10.47 -15.33
N GLY A 53 -8.43 -10.19 -14.19
CA GLY A 53 -9.89 -10.32 -14.05
C GLY A 53 -10.64 -9.43 -15.04
N HIS A 54 -10.14 -8.22 -15.28
CA HIS A 54 -10.72 -7.32 -16.26
C HIS A 54 -10.48 -7.79 -17.71
N LEU A 55 -9.39 -8.50 -18.00
CA LEU A 55 -9.17 -9.13 -19.31
C LEU A 55 -10.09 -10.33 -19.55
N LEU A 56 -10.39 -11.11 -18.50
CA LEU A 56 -11.17 -12.35 -18.60
C LEU A 56 -12.70 -12.16 -18.58
N GLY A 57 -13.19 -10.93 -18.41
CA GLY A 57 -14.64 -10.66 -18.37
C GLY A 57 -15.23 -10.63 -16.98
N ASP A 58 -14.41 -10.78 -15.93
CA ASP A 58 -14.83 -10.73 -14.52
C ASP A 58 -14.95 -9.27 -14.03
N ALA A 59 -15.63 -8.44 -14.82
CA ALA A 59 -15.81 -7.02 -14.58
C ALA A 59 -17.03 -6.71 -13.69
N ASP A 60 -17.31 -7.57 -12.71
CA ASP A 60 -18.35 -7.36 -11.69
C ASP A 60 -17.74 -7.07 -10.30
N ALA A 61 -16.63 -6.35 -10.26
CA ALA A 61 -16.11 -5.77 -9.01
C ALA A 61 -15.11 -4.65 -9.31
N HIS A 62 -15.61 -3.42 -9.52
CA HIS A 62 -15.07 -2.16 -8.99
C HIS A 62 -15.48 -0.94 -9.84
N SER A 63 -16.77 -0.65 -9.79
CA SER A 63 -17.22 0.73 -9.58
C SER A 63 -18.03 0.73 -8.28
N ALA A 64 -17.33 0.65 -7.15
CA ALA A 64 -17.94 0.77 -5.82
C ALA A 64 -17.89 2.24 -5.38
N GLU A 65 -18.53 3.10 -6.16
CA GLU A 65 -18.89 4.45 -5.74
C GLU A 65 -20.11 4.35 -4.80
N ARG A 66 -19.88 4.65 -3.51
CA ARG A 66 -20.80 5.30 -2.56
C ARG A 66 -22.27 4.80 -2.47
N ARG A 67 -22.65 4.27 -1.30
CA ARG A 67 -23.86 4.74 -0.56
C ARG A 67 -23.85 4.37 0.94
N PRO A 68 -24.56 5.14 1.78
CA PRO A 68 -24.30 5.32 3.21
C PRO A 68 -25.11 4.36 4.09
N SER A 69 -24.66 4.08 5.32
CA SER A 69 -25.52 3.57 6.39
C SER A 69 -24.98 3.94 7.77
N ARG A 70 -25.84 4.63 8.52
CA ARG A 70 -25.73 5.03 9.93
C ARG A 70 -26.08 3.82 10.85
N PRO A 71 -26.20 3.97 12.18
CA PRO A 71 -25.36 3.31 13.19
C PRO A 71 -26.09 2.19 13.98
N ALA A 72 -25.36 1.47 14.86
CA ALA A 72 -25.77 1.01 16.21
C ALA A 72 -25.26 -0.39 16.60
N LYS A 73 -24.22 -0.38 17.43
CA LYS A 73 -24.05 -1.12 18.70
C LYS A 73 -25.12 -2.19 19.05
N ALA A 74 -24.68 -3.45 19.19
CA ALA A 74 -25.18 -4.38 20.20
C ALA A 74 -24.19 -5.54 20.46
N THR A 75 -23.72 -5.62 21.70
CA THR A 75 -23.10 -6.76 22.40
C THR A 75 -24.01 -8.02 22.37
N VAL A 76 -23.54 -9.27 22.43
CA VAL A 76 -23.28 -10.06 23.67
C VAL A 76 -22.74 -11.48 23.32
N VAL A 77 -21.58 -11.84 23.91
CA VAL A 77 -21.12 -13.07 24.61
C VAL A 77 -21.56 -14.50 24.16
N SER A 78 -20.58 -15.40 23.93
CA SER A 78 -20.45 -16.77 24.54
C SER A 78 -19.17 -17.54 24.08
N LYS A 79 -18.28 -17.86 25.03
CA LYS A 79 -17.17 -18.88 25.00
C LYS A 79 -17.74 -20.23 25.54
N PRO A 80 -17.01 -21.37 25.70
CA PRO A 80 -15.68 -21.81 25.20
C PRO A 80 -15.60 -23.31 24.76
N LYS A 81 -14.59 -23.71 23.96
CA LYS A 81 -13.98 -25.06 24.03
C LYS A 81 -12.56 -25.06 23.44
N THR A 82 -11.60 -25.65 24.16
CA THR A 82 -10.17 -25.88 23.84
C THR A 82 -9.84 -27.28 24.42
N PRO A 83 -8.74 -28.02 24.11
CA PRO A 83 -7.43 -27.66 23.49
C PRO A 83 -6.96 -28.66 22.38
N ALA A 84 -5.90 -28.48 21.57
CA ALA A 84 -4.47 -28.21 21.81
C ALA A 84 -3.72 -27.96 20.46
N PRO A 85 -2.37 -27.90 20.40
CA PRO A 85 -1.51 -26.72 20.59
C PRO A 85 -0.91 -26.24 19.25
N VAL A 86 -1.16 -24.99 18.86
CA VAL A 86 -0.43 -24.35 17.76
C VAL A 86 0.22 -23.08 18.31
N ARG A 87 1.56 -23.15 18.36
CA ARG A 87 2.57 -22.09 18.20
C ARG A 87 2.03 -20.64 18.32
N PRO A 88 2.52 -19.82 19.27
CA PRO A 88 1.91 -18.53 19.60
C PRO A 88 1.79 -17.64 18.36
N ALA A 89 0.53 -17.43 17.94
CA ALA A 89 0.16 -16.41 16.98
C ALA A 89 0.52 -15.06 17.58
N ALA A 90 1.49 -14.39 16.95
CA ALA A 90 1.79 -13.00 17.25
C ALA A 90 0.52 -12.16 17.09
N ALA A 91 0.28 -11.30 18.09
CA ALA A 91 -0.80 -10.34 18.13
C ALA A 91 -0.93 -9.55 16.82
N PRO A 92 -2.14 -9.10 16.44
CA PRO A 92 -2.34 -8.35 15.21
C PRO A 92 -1.45 -7.09 15.24
N ALA A 93 -0.49 -7.05 14.31
CA ALA A 93 0.32 -5.88 14.05
C ALA A 93 -0.63 -4.70 13.83
N GLY A 94 -0.49 -3.68 14.68
CA GLY A 94 -1.33 -2.49 14.70
C GLY A 94 -1.55 -1.95 13.29
N THR A 95 -2.82 -1.74 12.96
CA THR A 95 -3.29 -1.24 11.68
C THR A 95 -2.79 0.19 11.47
N VAL A 96 -1.55 0.35 11.00
CA VAL A 96 -1.00 1.65 10.62
C VAL A 96 -1.53 1.99 9.22
N ASN A 97 -2.44 2.97 9.16
CA ASN A 97 -3.00 3.48 7.91
C ASN A 97 -2.09 4.53 7.26
N THR A 98 -1.01 4.09 6.60
CA THR A 98 -0.10 4.96 5.83
C THR A 98 -0.63 5.32 4.43
N ARG A 99 -1.94 5.15 4.16
CA ARG A 99 -2.55 5.45 2.84
C ARG A 99 -2.89 6.93 2.68
N THR A 100 -3.07 7.68 3.77
CA THR A 100 -3.28 9.13 3.77
C THR A 100 -1.95 9.87 4.02
N PRO A 101 -1.79 11.14 3.61
CA PRO A 101 -0.62 11.94 3.97
C PRO A 101 -0.51 12.11 5.49
N GLU A 102 -1.62 12.38 6.18
CA GLU A 102 -1.67 12.52 7.65
C GLU A 102 -1.27 11.24 8.38
N GLY A 103 -1.73 10.08 7.89
CA GLY A 103 -1.37 8.78 8.47
C GLY A 103 0.07 8.35 8.17
N ARG A 104 0.72 8.99 7.19
CA ARG A 104 2.15 8.83 6.93
C ARG A 104 2.98 9.65 7.90
N GLU A 105 2.62 10.91 8.12
CA GLU A 105 3.29 11.78 9.10
C GLU A 105 3.19 11.23 10.52
N ALA A 106 2.01 10.75 10.92
CA ALA A 106 1.83 10.10 12.22
C ALA A 106 2.69 8.84 12.41
N TYR A 107 2.94 8.10 11.32
CA TYR A 107 3.85 6.94 11.36
C TYR A 107 5.32 7.38 11.38
N ASP A 108 5.67 8.42 10.64
CA ASP A 108 7.01 8.99 10.65
C ASP A 108 7.36 9.54 12.06
N ASP A 109 6.41 10.17 12.74
CA ASP A 109 6.55 10.61 14.14
C ASP A 109 6.73 9.42 15.10
N ALA A 110 5.97 8.32 14.90
CA ALA A 110 6.15 7.10 15.69
C ALA A 110 7.53 6.44 15.46
N VAL A 111 8.06 6.52 14.23
CA VAL A 111 9.41 6.04 13.90
C VAL A 111 10.47 6.93 14.56
N LEU A 112 10.28 8.25 14.58
CA LEU A 112 11.17 9.18 15.28
C LEU A 112 11.14 8.97 16.80
N ASP A 113 9.97 8.73 17.38
CA ASP A 113 9.81 8.45 18.81
C ASP A 113 10.46 7.10 19.20
N ALA A 114 10.34 6.09 18.34
CA ALA A 114 11.05 4.83 18.49
C ALA A 114 12.59 5.03 18.45
N LEU A 115 13.09 5.88 17.54
CA LEU A 115 14.52 6.22 17.46
C LEU A 115 15.00 6.99 18.70
N ARG A 116 14.20 7.92 19.21
CA ARG A 116 14.49 8.64 20.47
C ARG A 116 14.55 7.71 21.68
N THR A 117 13.64 6.75 21.73
CA THR A 117 13.59 5.75 22.82
C THR A 117 14.83 4.86 22.84
N ILE A 118 15.36 4.49 21.67
CA ILE A 118 16.55 3.64 21.56
C ILE A 118 17.84 4.43 21.87
N SER A 119 17.87 5.74 21.60
CA SER A 119 19.00 6.65 21.90
C SER A 119 20.37 6.22 21.33
N ALA A 120 20.41 5.23 20.45
CA ALA A 120 21.59 4.62 19.86
C ALA A 120 21.33 4.35 18.36
N PRO A 121 22.38 4.19 17.53
CA PRO A 121 22.23 3.89 16.11
C PRO A 121 21.45 2.57 15.95
N ALA A 122 20.17 2.70 15.60
CA ALA A 122 19.18 1.63 15.69
C ALA A 122 19.10 0.88 14.36
N ASN A 123 18.96 -0.44 14.43
CA ASN A 123 18.70 -1.24 13.23
C ASN A 123 17.19 -1.28 12.90
N SER A 124 16.85 -1.61 11.65
CA SER A 124 15.44 -1.73 11.25
C SER A 124 14.67 -2.80 12.03
N GLU A 125 15.35 -3.81 12.58
CA GLU A 125 14.74 -4.88 13.37
C GLU A 125 14.36 -4.45 14.80
N GLN A 126 15.02 -3.43 15.34
CA GLN A 126 14.80 -2.82 16.65
C GLN A 126 13.71 -1.76 16.57
N ILE A 127 13.64 -1.02 15.46
CA ILE A 127 12.62 0.03 15.26
C ILE A 127 11.25 -0.58 14.96
N ARG A 128 11.21 -1.66 14.16
CA ARG A 128 9.97 -2.32 13.73
C ARG A 128 9.02 -2.76 14.86
N PRO A 129 9.46 -3.40 15.96
CA PRO A 129 8.56 -3.79 17.04
C PRO A 129 8.00 -2.60 17.82
N ILE A 130 8.67 -1.44 17.79
CA ILE A 130 8.28 -0.25 18.55
C ILE A 130 7.34 0.63 17.72
N ALA A 131 7.72 0.96 16.49
CA ALA A 131 6.90 1.77 15.58
C ALA A 131 5.68 1.01 15.03
N GLY A 132 5.72 -0.33 15.05
CA GLY A 132 4.70 -1.17 14.46
C GLY A 132 4.70 -1.16 12.92
N GLY A 133 3.77 -1.90 12.32
CA GLY A 133 3.60 -1.96 10.87
C GLY A 133 4.49 -2.97 10.13
N THR A 134 4.49 -2.84 8.81
CA THR A 134 5.21 -3.74 7.89
C THR A 134 6.62 -3.24 7.58
N SER A 135 7.54 -4.15 7.22
CA SER A 135 8.92 -3.79 6.85
C SER A 135 8.98 -2.80 5.68
N LEU A 136 8.01 -2.84 4.77
CA LEU A 136 7.90 -1.92 3.65
C LEU A 136 7.55 -0.51 4.14
N GLN A 137 6.57 -0.37 5.05
CA GLN A 137 6.18 0.92 5.63
C GLN A 137 7.35 1.58 6.37
N LEU A 138 8.06 0.80 7.19
CA LEU A 138 9.25 1.28 7.89
C LEU A 138 10.33 1.75 6.90
N ARG A 139 10.61 0.98 5.85
CA ARG A 139 11.61 1.37 4.85
C ARG A 139 11.21 2.64 4.11
N THR A 140 9.96 2.77 3.69
CA THR A 140 9.46 3.97 3.01
C THR A 140 9.49 5.20 3.92
N SER A 141 9.14 5.03 5.20
CA SER A 141 9.22 6.08 6.22
C SER A 141 10.67 6.52 6.45
N LEU A 142 11.60 5.58 6.66
CA LEU A 142 13.02 5.88 6.84
C LEU A 142 13.62 6.60 5.62
N THR A 143 13.28 6.19 4.39
CA THR A 143 13.73 6.91 3.19
C THR A 143 13.18 8.35 3.13
N ARG A 144 11.94 8.57 3.58
CA ARG A 144 11.37 9.93 3.62
C ARG A 144 12.05 10.79 4.69
N LEU A 145 12.17 10.28 5.91
CA LEU A 145 12.84 10.96 7.02
C LEU A 145 14.31 11.29 6.70
N ALA A 146 14.98 10.41 5.95
CA ALA A 146 16.32 10.61 5.40
C ALA A 146 16.36 11.79 4.41
N ASN A 147 15.41 11.84 3.46
CA ASN A 147 15.31 12.93 2.49
C ASN A 147 14.93 14.27 3.15
N GLU A 148 14.15 14.24 4.23
CA GLU A 148 13.82 15.41 5.06
C GLU A 148 14.99 15.86 5.95
N GLY A 149 16.08 15.07 6.03
CA GLY A 149 17.25 15.38 6.86
C GLY A 149 17.05 15.17 8.35
N LYS A 150 15.98 14.49 8.77
CA LYS A 150 15.68 14.21 10.18
C LYS A 150 16.48 13.02 10.74
N ILE A 151 16.95 12.13 9.86
CA ILE A 151 17.76 10.97 10.24
C ILE A 151 18.97 10.84 9.32
N THR A 152 20.08 10.37 9.88
CA THR A 152 21.26 9.89 9.16
C THR A 152 21.28 8.37 9.20
N TRP A 153 21.85 7.77 8.16
CA TRP A 153 22.11 6.34 8.14
C TRP A 153 23.60 6.09 7.96
N GLU A 154 24.13 5.13 8.70
CA GLU A 154 25.50 4.66 8.59
C GLU A 154 25.51 3.16 8.30
N GLY A 155 26.46 2.73 7.45
CA GLY A 155 26.68 1.31 7.15
C GLY A 155 25.99 0.80 5.89
N GLN A 156 26.39 -0.40 5.47
CA GLN A 156 26.03 -0.99 4.18
C GLN A 156 25.23 -2.29 4.36
N ALA A 157 24.21 -2.47 3.52
CA ALA A 157 23.34 -3.65 3.47
C ALA A 157 22.69 -4.01 4.81
N ARG A 158 23.12 -5.12 5.45
CA ARG A 158 22.58 -5.58 6.74
C ARG A 158 23.12 -4.81 7.94
N GLY A 159 24.16 -3.99 7.73
CA GLY A 159 24.78 -3.15 8.76
C GLY A 159 24.23 -1.73 8.81
N THR A 160 23.15 -1.41 8.08
CA THR A 160 22.58 -0.07 8.09
C THR A 160 21.97 0.24 9.45
N ARG A 161 22.48 1.28 10.09
CA ARG A 161 21.99 1.83 11.34
C ARG A 161 21.48 3.24 11.12
N TYR A 162 20.40 3.60 11.80
CA TYR A 162 19.77 4.91 11.70
C TYR A 162 20.00 5.68 13.01
N SER A 163 20.43 6.93 12.87
CA SER A 163 20.61 7.89 13.97
C SER A 163 19.81 9.15 13.68
N LEU A 164 19.39 9.83 14.75
CA LEU A 164 18.81 11.17 14.65
C LEU A 164 19.92 12.18 14.35
N VAL A 165 19.61 13.18 13.53
CA VAL A 165 20.47 14.34 13.25
C VAL A 165 20.29 15.41 14.32
#